data_AF-A0A954JVJ0-F1
#
_entry.id   AF-A0A954JVJ0-F1
#
_cell.length_a   1.000
_cell.length_b   1.000
_cell.length_c   1.000
_cell.angle_alpha   90.00
_cell.angle_beta   90.00
_cell.angle_gamma   90.00
#
_symmetry.space_group_name_H-M   'P 1'
#
loop_
_entity.id
_entity.type
_entity.pdbx_description
1 polymer ?
#
loop_
_entity_poly.entity_id
_entity_poly.type
_entity_poly.pdbx_seq_one_letter_code
_entity_poly.pdbx_strand_id
1 'polypeptide(L)'
;MNISKTSLGRSFSHSILKSFSRSRLFSKRSMWIWPIAGTILLLILGLVVRSIVEESARQTVANNLETILDADVAALEIWLEREESLAEVLAEEPRVQKLTAELVALNQQKADDREALLHSSALMDLRQEFESELEHLNYLDIGLISLEGRILASSRDEPIGRGDLPIQKSA
;
A
#
# COMPACT_ATOMS: atom_id res chain seq x y z
N MET A 1 -112.58 54.46 -10.67
CA MET A 1 -113.02 54.08 -9.31
C MET A 1 -111.95 53.20 -8.71
N ASN A 2 -111.47 53.59 -7.54
CA ASN A 2 -110.23 53.17 -6.90
C ASN A 2 -110.52 52.03 -5.91
N ILE A 3 -109.82 50.89 -5.97
CA ILE A 3 -109.61 50.05 -4.76
C ILE A 3 -108.29 49.28 -4.84
N SER A 4 -107.41 49.64 -3.93
CA SER A 4 -106.17 48.98 -3.49
C SER A 4 -106.40 47.67 -2.74
N LYS A 5 -105.43 46.75 -2.76
CA LYS A 5 -104.87 45.96 -1.61
C LYS A 5 -103.83 44.94 -2.14
N THR A 6 -102.52 45.19 -1.96
CA THR A 6 -101.63 44.66 -0.89
C THR A 6 -101.39 43.14 -0.89
N SER A 7 -100.17 42.71 -1.19
CA SER A 7 -99.42 41.80 -0.30
C SER A 7 -97.90 41.90 -0.51
N LEU A 8 -97.18 41.76 0.60
CA LEU A 8 -95.74 41.85 0.77
C LEU A 8 -94.99 40.69 0.10
N GLY A 9 -93.80 41.00 -0.43
CA GLY A 9 -92.74 40.01 -0.69
C GLY A 9 -91.37 40.68 -0.62
N ARG A 10 -90.71 40.60 0.53
CA ARG A 10 -89.29 40.94 0.70
C ARG A 10 -88.44 39.79 0.17
N SER A 11 -87.50 40.06 -0.72
CA SER A 11 -86.31 39.21 -0.89
C SER A 11 -85.09 40.05 -1.25
N PHE A 12 -84.02 39.79 -0.51
CA PHE A 12 -82.73 40.47 -0.54
C PHE A 12 -81.78 39.81 -1.55
N SER A 13 -80.92 40.66 -2.13
CA SER A 13 -79.51 40.42 -2.44
C SER A 13 -79.07 39.56 -3.64
N HIS A 14 -78.43 40.28 -4.57
CA HIS A 14 -77.03 40.14 -5.02
C HIS A 14 -76.50 38.76 -5.43
N SER A 15 -76.28 38.56 -6.74
CA SER A 15 -75.04 37.95 -7.24
C SER A 15 -74.81 38.28 -8.73
N ILE A 16 -74.05 39.34 -8.95
CA ILE A 16 -72.90 39.44 -9.86
C ILE A 16 -72.90 38.43 -11.03
N LEU A 17 -73.56 38.81 -12.12
CA LEU A 17 -73.13 38.43 -13.46
C LEU A 17 -71.91 39.27 -13.80
N LYS A 18 -70.71 38.68 -13.82
CA LYS A 18 -69.54 39.27 -14.49
C LYS A 18 -68.54 38.19 -14.89
N SER A 19 -68.59 37.91 -16.18
CA SER A 19 -67.44 37.66 -17.07
C SER A 19 -66.46 36.56 -16.66
N PHE A 20 -66.60 35.41 -17.33
CA PHE A 20 -65.46 34.58 -17.71
C PHE A 20 -64.54 35.40 -18.62
N SER A 21 -63.67 36.20 -18.03
CA SER A 21 -62.55 36.77 -18.77
C SER A 21 -61.48 35.70 -18.89
N ARG A 22 -61.43 35.06 -20.06
CA ARG A 22 -60.23 34.39 -20.56
C ARG A 22 -59.11 35.42 -20.65
N SER A 23 -58.28 35.51 -19.62
CA SER A 23 -56.92 36.03 -19.75
C SER A 23 -55.94 34.86 -19.80
N ARG A 24 -55.99 34.11 -20.92
CA ARG A 24 -54.83 33.36 -21.41
C ARG A 24 -53.87 34.36 -22.07
N LEU A 25 -53.31 35.26 -21.25
CA LEU A 25 -52.23 36.14 -21.66
C LEU A 25 -51.01 35.73 -20.85
N PHE A 26 -50.37 34.66 -21.33
CA PHE A 26 -48.93 34.57 -21.51
C PHE A 26 -48.09 35.65 -20.81
N SER A 27 -47.75 35.43 -19.53
CA SER A 27 -46.55 36.02 -18.94
C SER A 27 -45.33 35.21 -19.40
N LYS A 28 -44.93 35.41 -20.67
CA LYS A 28 -43.84 34.69 -21.36
C LYS A 28 -42.43 34.92 -20.77
N ARG A 29 -42.29 35.74 -19.72
CA ARG A 29 -40.99 36.07 -19.11
C ARG A 29 -40.69 35.29 -17.81
N SER A 30 -41.70 34.80 -17.10
CA SER A 30 -41.52 34.07 -15.83
C SER A 30 -41.54 32.54 -15.97
N MET A 31 -42.18 32.00 -17.01
CA MET A 31 -42.26 30.54 -17.26
C MET A 31 -40.93 29.87 -17.60
N TRP A 32 -39.89 30.62 -18.00
CA TRP A 32 -38.58 30.06 -18.35
C TRP A 32 -37.62 29.95 -17.16
N ILE A 33 -37.99 30.47 -15.98
CA ILE A 33 -37.16 30.38 -14.77
C ILE A 33 -37.12 28.94 -14.23
N TRP A 34 -38.23 28.19 -14.38
CA TRP A 34 -38.36 26.82 -13.89
C TRP A 34 -37.37 25.83 -14.55
N PRO A 35 -37.17 25.80 -15.88
CA PRO A 35 -36.14 24.93 -16.48
C PRO A 35 -34.71 25.37 -16.14
N ILE A 36 -34.45 26.68 -15.99
CA ILE A 36 -33.14 27.17 -15.54
C ILE A 36 -32.86 26.72 -14.11
N ALA A 37 -33.83 26.87 -13.20
CA ALA A 37 -33.70 26.44 -11.82
C ALA A 37 -33.49 24.91 -11.73
N GLY A 38 -34.23 24.14 -12.53
CA GLY A 38 -34.05 22.68 -12.62
C GLY A 38 -32.67 22.26 -13.12
N THR A 39 -32.17 22.91 -14.17
CA THR A 39 -30.82 22.63 -14.70
C THR A 39 -29.72 23.04 -13.73
N ILE A 40 -29.84 24.19 -13.05
CA ILE A 40 -28.91 24.59 -11.99
C ILE A 40 -28.91 23.58 -10.85
N LEU A 41 -30.08 23.12 -10.41
CA LEU A 41 -30.20 22.10 -9.37
C LEU A 41 -29.52 20.80 -9.79
N LEU A 42 -29.75 20.35 -11.02
CA LEU A 42 -29.11 19.15 -11.57
C LEU A 42 -27.59 19.32 -11.68
N LEU A 43 -27.10 20.50 -12.05
CA LEU A 43 -25.69 20.79 -12.13
C LEU A 43 -25.03 20.73 -10.75
N ILE A 44 -25.66 21.34 -9.73
CA ILE A 44 -25.20 21.27 -8.33
C ILE A 44 -25.16 19.80 -7.87
N LEU A 45 -26.23 19.05 -8.10
CA LEU A 45 -26.30 17.64 -7.71
C LEU A 45 -25.21 16.81 -8.41
N GLY A 46 -24.99 17.06 -9.70
CA GLY A 46 -23.91 16.41 -10.46
C GLY A 46 -22.53 16.72 -9.92
N LEU A 47 -22.27 17.96 -9.49
CA LEU A 47 -21.00 18.35 -8.87
C LEU A 47 -20.80 17.70 -7.50
N VAL A 48 -21.86 17.58 -6.68
CA VAL A 48 -21.81 16.91 -5.38
C VAL A 48 -21.50 15.42 -5.56
N VAL A 49 -22.24 14.75 -6.44
CA VAL A 49 -22.03 13.32 -6.72
C VAL A 49 -20.62 13.07 -7.27
N ARG A 50 -20.16 13.89 -8.21
CA ARG A 50 -18.79 13.80 -8.75
C ARG A 50 -17.74 13.90 -7.64
N SER A 51 -17.88 14.86 -6.74
CA SER A 51 -16.91 15.09 -5.66
C SER A 51 -16.85 13.90 -4.69
N ILE A 52 -18.01 13.35 -4.31
CA ILE A 52 -18.09 12.17 -3.43
C ILE A 52 -17.45 10.93 -4.09
N VAL A 53 -17.71 10.72 -5.39
CA VAL A 53 -17.14 9.59 -6.13
C VAL A 53 -15.63 9.73 -6.28
N GLU A 54 -15.14 10.93 -6.60
CA GLU A 54 -13.70 11.20 -6.76
C GLU A 54 -12.94 10.99 -5.45
N GLU A 55 -13.48 11.48 -4.33
CA GLU A 55 -12.90 11.31 -3.01
C GLU A 55 -12.94 9.85 -2.55
N SER A 56 -14.07 9.16 -2.71
CA SER A 56 -14.20 7.75 -2.36
C SER A 56 -13.29 6.87 -3.21
N ALA A 57 -13.20 7.09 -4.52
CA ALA A 57 -12.33 6.32 -5.39
C ALA A 57 -10.85 6.52 -5.02
N ARG A 58 -10.45 7.76 -4.72
CA ARG A 58 -9.09 8.08 -4.27
C ARG A 58 -8.78 7.39 -2.93
N GLN A 59 -9.70 7.45 -1.98
CA GLN A 59 -9.53 6.81 -0.67
C GLN A 59 -9.46 5.28 -0.80
N THR A 60 -10.29 4.66 -1.63
CA THR A 60 -10.23 3.22 -1.88
C THR A 60 -8.89 2.81 -2.50
N VAL A 61 -8.40 3.56 -3.49
CA VAL A 61 -7.08 3.27 -4.09
C VAL A 61 -5.96 3.43 -3.06
N ALA A 62 -5.98 4.50 -2.27
CA ALA A 62 -4.99 4.72 -1.21
C ALA A 62 -5.00 3.60 -0.17
N ASN A 63 -6.17 3.25 0.36
CA ASN A 63 -6.33 2.17 1.35
C ASN A 63 -5.88 0.82 0.79
N ASN A 64 -6.17 0.53 -0.48
CA ASN A 64 -5.75 -0.71 -1.12
C ASN A 64 -4.23 -0.78 -1.26
N LEU A 65 -3.58 0.32 -1.66
CA LEU A 65 -2.12 0.39 -1.77
C LEU A 65 -1.46 0.29 -0.40
N GLU A 66 -2.02 0.91 0.63
CA GLU A 66 -1.57 0.81 2.02
C GLU A 66 -1.70 -0.63 2.52
N THR A 67 -2.82 -1.29 2.26
CA THR A 67 -3.01 -2.70 2.63
C THR A 67 -1.99 -3.62 1.92
N ILE A 68 -1.69 -3.37 0.64
CA ILE A 68 -0.66 -4.13 -0.09
C ILE A 68 0.72 -3.85 0.50
N LEU A 69 1.04 -2.59 0.78
CA LEU A 69 2.32 -2.21 1.38
C LEU A 69 2.51 -2.87 2.75
N ASP A 70 1.51 -2.82 3.61
CA ASP A 70 1.56 -3.43 4.95
C ASP A 70 1.72 -4.94 4.84
N ALA A 71 1.03 -5.58 3.89
CA ALA A 71 1.16 -7.01 3.63
C ALA A 71 2.57 -7.38 3.11
N ASP A 72 3.13 -6.58 2.21
CA ASP A 72 4.47 -6.79 1.67
C ASP A 72 5.55 -6.59 2.74
N VAL A 73 5.41 -5.56 3.58
CA VAL A 73 6.32 -5.33 4.72
C VAL A 73 6.25 -6.50 5.70
N ALA A 74 5.04 -6.92 6.11
CA ALA A 74 4.88 -8.06 7.00
C ALA A 74 5.45 -9.36 6.40
N ALA A 75 5.26 -9.58 5.10
CA ALA A 75 5.83 -10.74 4.41
C ALA A 75 7.37 -10.71 4.40
N LEU A 76 7.97 -9.54 4.19
CA LEU A 76 9.43 -9.36 4.24
C LEU A 76 9.98 -9.56 5.66
N GLU A 77 9.29 -9.06 6.69
CA GLU A 77 9.67 -9.28 8.09
C GLU A 77 9.68 -10.77 8.44
N ILE A 78 8.61 -11.50 8.09
CA ILE A 78 8.53 -12.95 8.31
C ILE A 78 9.63 -13.69 7.53
N TRP A 79 9.90 -13.27 6.30
CA TRP A 79 10.99 -13.85 5.52
C TRP A 79 12.34 -13.62 6.21
N LEU A 80 12.65 -12.39 6.61
CA LEU A 80 13.90 -12.06 7.30
C LEU A 80 14.07 -12.84 8.61
N GLU A 81 13.03 -12.95 9.44
CA GLU A 81 13.07 -13.74 10.68
C GLU A 81 13.38 -15.22 10.40
N ARG A 82 12.81 -15.78 9.32
CA ARG A 82 13.11 -17.15 8.88
C ARG A 82 14.57 -17.28 8.43
N GLU A 83 15.07 -16.33 7.64
CA GLU A 83 16.45 -16.36 7.15
C GLU A 83 17.46 -16.21 8.30
N GLU A 84 17.18 -15.35 9.29
CA GLU A 84 17.98 -15.21 10.51
C GLU A 84 18.03 -16.52 11.31
N SER A 85 16.87 -17.14 11.54
CA SER A 85 16.81 -18.41 12.27
C SER A 85 17.56 -19.54 11.54
N LEU A 86 17.49 -19.58 10.20
CA LEU A 86 18.26 -20.54 9.42
C LEU A 86 19.76 -20.29 9.54
N ALA A 87 20.21 -19.04 9.45
CA ALA A 87 21.61 -18.68 9.62
C ALA A 87 22.13 -19.04 11.02
N GLU A 88 21.33 -18.83 12.06
CA GLU A 88 21.66 -19.23 13.44
C GLU A 88 21.81 -20.74 13.57
N VAL A 89 20.84 -21.51 13.07
CA VAL A 89 20.91 -22.99 13.11
C VAL A 89 22.13 -23.53 12.35
N LEU A 90 22.45 -22.96 11.19
CA LEU A 90 23.64 -23.34 10.42
C LEU A 90 24.94 -22.94 11.12
N ALA A 91 24.97 -21.80 11.81
CA ALA A 91 26.12 -21.35 12.60
C ALA A 91 26.32 -22.19 13.88
N GLU A 92 25.26 -22.79 14.42
CA GLU A 92 25.31 -23.69 15.57
C GLU A 92 25.74 -25.13 15.21
N GLU A 93 25.78 -25.46 13.92
CA GLU A 93 26.16 -26.80 13.47
C GLU A 93 27.63 -27.11 13.85
N PRO A 94 27.92 -28.23 14.55
CA PRO A 94 29.24 -28.50 15.10
C PRO A 94 30.38 -28.55 14.08
N ARG A 95 30.11 -29.05 12.86
CA ARG A 95 31.11 -29.11 11.79
C ARG A 95 31.42 -27.72 11.25
N VAL A 96 30.42 -26.87 11.04
CA VAL A 96 30.54 -25.46 10.65
C VAL A 96 31.33 -24.68 11.69
N GLN A 97 31.05 -24.86 12.99
CA GLN A 97 31.82 -24.21 14.06
C GLN A 97 33.29 -24.60 14.03
N LYS A 98 33.59 -25.89 13.84
CA LYS A 98 34.97 -26.39 13.76
C LYS A 98 35.71 -25.79 12.57
N LEU A 99 35.12 -25.84 11.38
CA LEU A 99 35.72 -25.29 10.16
C LEU A 99 35.90 -23.77 10.25
N THR A 100 34.93 -23.08 10.84
CA THR A 100 35.00 -21.65 11.14
C THR A 100 36.17 -21.33 12.07
N ALA A 101 36.35 -22.09 13.15
CA ALA A 101 37.47 -21.89 14.08
C ALA A 101 38.83 -22.09 13.40
N GLU A 102 38.96 -23.07 12.50
CA GLU A 102 40.17 -23.30 11.72
C GLU A 102 40.48 -22.14 10.77
N LEU A 103 39.47 -21.61 10.06
CA LEU A 103 39.63 -20.45 9.17
C LEU A 103 39.96 -19.17 9.93
N VAL A 104 39.34 -18.95 11.10
CA VAL A 104 39.64 -17.82 11.99
C VAL A 104 41.06 -17.93 12.52
N ALA A 105 41.49 -19.12 12.96
CA ALA A 105 42.86 -19.34 13.42
C ALA A 105 43.89 -19.10 12.29
N LEU A 106 43.58 -19.53 11.07
CA LEU A 106 44.42 -19.28 9.90
C LEU A 106 44.54 -17.78 9.58
N ASN A 107 43.42 -17.06 9.63
CA ASN A 107 43.39 -15.61 9.46
C ASN A 107 44.22 -14.88 10.52
N GLN A 108 44.19 -15.35 11.78
CA GLN A 108 45.00 -14.77 12.86
C GLN A 108 46.50 -15.05 12.71
N GLN A 109 46.88 -16.24 12.25
CA GLN A 109 48.29 -16.61 12.05
C GLN A 109 48.90 -15.93 10.83
N LYS A 110 48.12 -15.78 9.76
CA LYS A 110 48.54 -15.24 8.47
C LYS A 110 47.58 -14.14 8.02
N ALA A 111 47.54 -13.06 8.80
CA ALA A 111 46.77 -11.88 8.47
C ALA A 111 47.13 -11.42 7.04
N ASP A 112 46.10 -11.08 6.25
CA ASP A 112 46.19 -10.66 4.85
C ASP A 112 46.67 -11.70 3.83
N ASP A 113 46.94 -12.95 4.23
CA ASP A 113 47.29 -14.03 3.30
C ASP A 113 46.04 -14.66 2.68
N ARG A 114 45.55 -14.07 1.58
CA ARG A 114 44.41 -14.59 0.80
C ARG A 114 44.69 -16.00 0.27
N GLU A 115 45.91 -16.26 -0.18
CA GLU A 115 46.27 -17.54 -0.79
C GLU A 115 46.27 -18.66 0.26
N ALA A 116 46.66 -18.37 1.50
CA ALA A 116 46.49 -19.31 2.60
C ALA A 116 45.03 -19.70 2.83
N LEU A 117 44.09 -18.74 2.78
CA LEU A 117 42.66 -19.03 2.92
C LEU A 117 42.14 -19.88 1.74
N LEU A 118 42.47 -19.51 0.50
CA LEU A 118 42.03 -20.22 -0.71
C LEU A 118 42.50 -21.67 -0.78
N HIS A 119 43.72 -21.94 -0.30
CA HIS A 119 44.30 -23.29 -0.30
C HIS A 119 44.07 -24.06 1.02
N SER A 120 43.27 -23.52 1.93
CA SER A 120 42.96 -24.21 3.18
C SER A 120 42.01 -25.39 2.96
N SER A 121 42.28 -26.52 3.63
CA SER A 121 41.35 -27.65 3.65
C SER A 121 40.02 -27.25 4.31
N ALA A 122 40.06 -26.37 5.31
CA ALA A 122 38.88 -25.89 6.01
C ALA A 122 37.89 -25.16 5.08
N LEU A 123 38.38 -24.34 4.14
CA LEU A 123 37.52 -23.69 3.15
C LEU A 123 36.88 -24.70 2.19
N MET A 124 37.67 -25.67 1.71
CA MET A 124 37.18 -26.71 0.81
C MET A 124 36.10 -27.56 1.49
N ASP A 125 36.35 -27.99 2.72
CA ASP A 125 35.41 -28.79 3.51
C ASP A 125 34.14 -28.01 3.85
N LEU A 126 34.25 -26.68 4.08
CA LEU A 126 33.09 -25.81 4.30
C LEU A 126 32.26 -25.69 3.02
N ARG A 127 32.88 -25.46 1.87
CA ARG A 127 32.17 -25.39 0.58
C ARG A 127 31.42 -26.68 0.29
N GLN A 128 32.05 -27.82 0.54
CA GLN A 128 31.42 -29.13 0.36
C GLN A 128 30.26 -29.35 1.35
N GLU A 129 30.39 -28.86 2.58
CA GLU A 129 29.32 -28.96 3.58
C GLU A 129 28.06 -28.20 3.18
N PHE A 130 28.19 -27.08 2.47
CA PHE A 130 27.06 -26.25 2.06
C PHE A 130 26.64 -26.45 0.59
N GLU A 131 27.30 -27.31 -0.17
CA GLU A 131 27.01 -27.51 -1.60
C GLU A 131 25.55 -27.97 -1.81
N SER A 132 25.11 -28.94 -1.02
CA SER A 132 23.75 -29.48 -1.07
C SER A 132 22.71 -28.45 -0.62
N GLU A 133 23.05 -27.66 0.39
CA GLU A 133 22.20 -26.66 1.04
C GLU A 133 21.99 -25.47 0.12
N LEU A 134 23.04 -25.02 -0.56
CA LEU A 134 22.98 -23.96 -1.57
C LEU A 134 22.08 -24.37 -2.74
N GLU A 135 22.20 -25.60 -3.23
CA GLU A 135 21.35 -26.12 -4.29
C GLU A 135 19.90 -26.30 -3.84
N HIS A 136 19.68 -26.85 -2.64
CA HIS A 136 18.34 -27.14 -2.14
C HIS A 136 17.57 -25.87 -1.75
N LEU A 137 18.25 -24.92 -1.11
CA LEU A 137 17.65 -23.68 -0.61
C LEU A 137 17.72 -22.54 -1.64
N ASN A 138 18.37 -22.78 -2.79
CA ASN A 138 18.54 -21.82 -3.88
C ASN A 138 19.23 -20.51 -3.44
N TYR A 139 20.18 -20.64 -2.51
CA TYR A 139 21.02 -19.52 -2.07
C TYR A 139 22.13 -19.25 -3.08
N LEU A 140 22.49 -17.98 -3.22
CA LEU A 140 23.52 -17.56 -4.17
C LEU A 140 24.94 -17.81 -3.66
N ASP A 141 25.16 -17.80 -2.34
CA ASP A 141 26.47 -17.88 -1.70
C ASP A 141 26.35 -18.23 -0.22
N ILE A 142 27.45 -18.69 0.37
CA ILE A 142 27.68 -18.65 1.81
C ILE A 142 28.78 -17.61 2.11
N GLY A 143 28.75 -17.01 3.29
CA GLY A 143 29.76 -16.02 3.66
C GLY A 143 30.16 -16.15 5.12
N LEU A 144 31.44 -16.39 5.38
CA LEU A 144 32.02 -16.23 6.71
C LEU A 144 32.76 -14.90 6.77
N ILE A 145 32.31 -13.99 7.63
CA ILE A 145 32.86 -12.65 7.76
C ILE A 145 33.46 -12.50 9.16
N SER A 146 34.71 -12.08 9.24
CA SER A 146 35.39 -11.82 10.50
C SER A 146 34.86 -10.55 11.17
N LEU A 147 35.11 -10.40 12.47
CA LEU A 147 34.72 -9.20 13.22
C LEU A 147 35.46 -7.93 12.75
N GLU A 148 36.53 -8.09 11.98
CA GLU A 148 37.26 -7.02 11.30
C GLU A 148 36.70 -6.69 9.90
N GLY A 149 35.62 -7.37 9.48
CA GLY A 149 34.94 -7.15 8.21
C GLY A 149 35.56 -7.90 7.04
N ARG A 150 36.47 -8.85 7.33
CA ARG A 150 37.17 -9.63 6.30
C ARG A 150 36.40 -10.89 5.94
N ILE A 151 36.22 -11.16 4.65
CA ILE A 151 35.59 -12.39 4.17
C ILE A 151 36.60 -13.54 4.25
N LEU A 152 36.33 -14.51 5.12
CA LEU A 152 37.18 -15.68 5.37
C LEU A 152 36.77 -16.89 4.52
N ALA A 153 35.48 -17.00 4.19
CA ALA A 153 34.96 -18.04 3.31
C ALA A 153 33.83 -17.53 2.43
N SER A 154 33.76 -18.09 1.22
CA SER A 154 32.65 -17.96 0.28
C SER A 154 32.66 -19.15 -0.68
N SER A 155 31.52 -19.42 -1.32
CA SER A 155 31.42 -20.40 -2.42
C SER A 155 32.29 -20.01 -3.62
N ARG A 156 32.61 -18.71 -3.74
CA ARG A 156 33.42 -18.11 -4.80
C ARG A 156 34.78 -17.66 -4.29
N ASP A 157 35.78 -17.58 -5.16
CA ASP A 157 37.15 -17.20 -4.81
C ASP A 157 37.36 -15.67 -4.81
N GLU A 158 36.56 -14.94 -5.59
CA GLU A 158 36.66 -13.50 -5.77
C GLU A 158 36.43 -12.68 -4.48
N PRO A 159 35.48 -13.02 -3.59
CA PRO A 159 35.25 -12.24 -2.37
C PRO A 159 36.25 -12.55 -1.23
N ILE A 160 36.90 -13.71 -1.26
CA ILE A 160 37.77 -14.16 -0.16
C ILE A 160 38.96 -13.22 0.02
N GLY A 161 39.17 -12.81 1.27
CA GLY A 161 40.24 -11.92 1.69
C GLY A 161 39.92 -10.43 1.58
N ARG A 162 38.77 -10.03 1.01
CA ARG A 162 38.32 -8.62 1.02
C ARG A 162 37.86 -8.20 2.41
N GLY A 163 38.17 -6.95 2.78
CA GLY A 163 37.80 -6.32 4.06
C GLY A 163 37.01 -5.02 3.88
N ASP A 164 36.29 -4.89 2.76
CA ASP A 164 35.57 -3.67 2.37
C ASP A 164 34.10 -3.66 2.82
N LEU A 165 33.66 -4.67 3.58
CA LEU A 165 32.30 -4.71 4.10
C LEU A 165 32.15 -3.72 5.27
N PRO A 166 31.24 -2.73 5.17
CA PRO A 166 30.93 -1.86 6.29
C PRO A 166 30.12 -2.66 7.32
N ILE A 167 30.81 -3.37 8.21
CA ILE A 167 30.19 -3.88 9.43
C ILE A 167 29.78 -2.68 10.29
N GLN A 168 28.47 -2.42 10.37
CA GLN A 168 27.94 -1.54 11.40
C GLN A 168 28.30 -2.16 12.75
N LYS A 169 29.23 -1.54 13.48
CA LYS A 169 29.44 -1.87 14.89
C LYS A 169 28.15 -1.55 15.61
N SER A 170 27.40 -2.58 15.99
CA SER A 170 26.31 -2.43 16.96
C SER A 170 26.90 -1.79 18.22
N ALA A 171 26.38 -0.61 18.57
CA ALA A 171 26.76 0.19 19.72
C ALA A 171 26.20 -0.39 21.02
#